data_AF-A0A925LAL1-F1
#
_entry.id   AF-A0A925LAL1-F1
#
_cell.length_a   1.000
_cell.length_b   1.000
_cell.length_c   1.000
_cell.angle_alpha   90.00
_cell.angle_beta   90.00
_cell.angle_gamma   90.00
#
_symmetry.space_group_name_H-M   'P 1'
#
loop_
_entity.id
_entity.type
_entity.pdbx_description
1 polymer ?
#
loop_
_entity_poly.entity_id
_entity_poly.type
_entity_poly.pdbx_seq_one_letter_code
_entity_poly.pdbx_strand_id
1 'polypeptide(L)'
;MNPLLTTGLNAHRGLTALSVNVNLVAQIRNRRPLHFPSVTRLSTLALEAGAQGITIHPRPDQRHIRMHDVFELSELTKQWPQAEF
;
A
#
# COMPACT_ATOMS: atom_id res chain seq x y z
N MET A 1 -13.23 3.72 25.25
CA MET A 1 -14.05 3.30 24.08
C MET A 1 -13.19 2.40 23.22
N ASN A 2 -13.42 1.11 23.33
CA ASN A 2 -12.90 0.09 22.43
C ASN A 2 -14.06 -0.87 22.19
N PRO A 3 -14.52 -0.99 20.95
CA PRO A 3 -14.90 -2.31 20.49
C PRO A 3 -14.41 -2.51 19.06
N LEU A 4 -13.17 -2.95 18.89
CA LEU A 4 -12.77 -3.73 17.72
C LEU A 4 -11.99 -4.97 18.18
N LEU A 5 -12.57 -5.68 19.15
CA LEU A 5 -12.32 -7.12 19.30
C LEU A 5 -13.10 -7.83 18.19
N THR A 6 -12.54 -7.93 17.00
CA THR A 6 -12.91 -9.00 16.07
C THR A 6 -12.14 -10.25 16.47
N THR A 7 -12.60 -10.85 17.55
CA THR A 7 -12.21 -12.19 17.99
C THR A 7 -12.46 -13.20 16.87
N GLY A 8 -11.38 -13.85 16.40
CA GLY A 8 -11.38 -15.31 16.27
C GLY A 8 -12.05 -15.97 15.06
N LEU A 9 -12.35 -15.27 13.97
CA LEU A 9 -12.69 -15.90 12.68
C LEU A 9 -11.96 -15.15 11.56
N ASN A 10 -11.55 -15.86 10.51
CA ASN A 10 -11.03 -15.29 9.27
C ASN A 10 -12.00 -14.18 8.75
N ALA A 11 -11.79 -12.93 9.14
CA ALA A 11 -12.65 -11.80 8.80
C ALA A 11 -12.63 -11.47 7.29
N HIS A 12 -11.70 -12.07 6.55
CA HIS A 12 -11.45 -11.82 5.13
C HIS A 12 -12.33 -12.63 4.17
N ARG A 13 -13.09 -13.63 4.65
CA ARG A 13 -14.07 -14.34 3.79
C ARG A 13 -15.48 -13.80 4.05
N GLY A 14 -15.79 -12.61 3.52
CA GLY A 14 -17.17 -12.13 3.42
C GLY A 14 -17.40 -10.63 3.53
N LEU A 15 -16.42 -9.84 3.96
CA LEU A 15 -16.51 -8.38 4.06
C LEU A 15 -15.71 -7.71 2.93
N THR A 16 -16.19 -6.56 2.45
CA THR A 16 -15.49 -5.75 1.44
C THR A 16 -14.16 -5.25 2.01
N ALA A 17 -13.07 -5.48 1.27
CA ALA A 17 -11.72 -5.04 1.61
C ALA A 17 -11.33 -3.76 0.85
N LEU A 18 -10.53 -2.91 1.49
CA LEU A 18 -9.91 -1.73 0.90
C LEU A 18 -8.43 -2.00 0.62
N SER A 19 -8.04 -1.95 -0.65
CA SER A 19 -6.65 -1.89 -1.08
C SER A 19 -6.33 -0.49 -1.61
N VAL A 20 -5.35 0.19 -1.01
CA VAL A 20 -5.04 1.59 -1.33
C VAL A 20 -4.10 1.66 -2.53
N ASN A 21 -4.56 2.31 -3.61
CA ASN A 21 -3.74 2.53 -4.78
C ASN A 21 -2.78 3.72 -4.58
N VAL A 22 -1.47 3.47 -4.64
CA VAL A 22 -0.43 4.50 -4.39
C VAL A 22 0.23 5.07 -5.66
N ASN A 23 -0.31 4.78 -6.85
CA ASN A 23 0.25 5.26 -8.13
C ASN A 23 0.37 6.79 -8.20
N LEU A 24 -0.62 7.53 -7.69
CA LEU A 24 -0.62 8.98 -7.75
C LEU A 24 0.49 9.59 -6.89
N VAL A 25 0.84 8.96 -5.75
CA VAL A 25 1.96 9.38 -4.90
C VAL A 25 3.27 9.32 -5.68
N ALA A 26 3.51 8.20 -6.37
CA ALA A 26 4.67 8.03 -7.23
C ALA A 26 4.68 9.02 -8.41
N GLN A 27 3.52 9.31 -9.00
CA GLN A 27 3.40 10.32 -10.05
C GLN A 27 3.80 11.72 -9.55
N ILE A 28 3.33 12.12 -8.35
CA ILE A 28 3.67 13.42 -7.76
C ILE A 28 5.17 13.48 -7.47
N ARG A 29 5.76 12.43 -6.88
CA ARG A 29 7.22 12.31 -6.67
C ARG A 29 7.99 12.51 -7.99
N ASN A 30 7.58 11.82 -9.05
CA ASN A 30 8.30 11.82 -10.32
C ASN A 30 8.26 13.15 -11.08
N ARG A 31 7.34 14.07 -10.74
CA ARG A 31 7.24 15.40 -11.41
C ARG A 31 8.41 16.32 -11.06
N ARG A 32 9.18 16.03 -10.01
CA ARG A 32 10.32 16.84 -9.56
C ARG A 32 11.50 15.93 -9.24
N PRO A 33 12.75 16.42 -9.32
CA PRO A 33 13.92 15.68 -8.88
C PRO A 33 14.01 15.68 -7.35
N LEU A 34 12.96 15.18 -6.69
CA LEU A 34 12.81 15.15 -5.24
C LEU A 34 12.46 13.72 -4.81
N HIS A 35 12.90 13.34 -3.62
CA HIS A 35 12.61 12.02 -3.05
C HIS A 35 11.27 11.98 -2.30
N PHE A 36 10.48 13.05 -2.35
CA PHE A 36 9.19 13.15 -1.68
C PHE A 36 8.05 13.55 -2.64
N PRO A 37 6.82 13.08 -2.39
CA PRO A 37 6.41 12.17 -1.31
C PRO A 37 6.96 10.74 -1.48
N SER A 38 7.18 10.04 -0.36
CA SER A 38 7.64 8.64 -0.35
C SER A 38 6.47 7.70 -0.54
N VAL A 39 6.60 6.75 -1.47
CA VAL A 39 5.60 5.72 -1.76
C VAL A 39 5.47 4.76 -0.58
N THR A 40 6.60 4.23 -0.10
CA THR A 40 6.64 3.31 1.05
C THR A 40 6.07 3.94 2.31
N ARG A 41 6.41 5.19 2.62
CA ARG A 41 5.86 5.88 3.80
C ARG A 41 4.33 6.03 3.72
N LEU A 42 3.79 6.35 2.54
CA LEU A 42 2.34 6.43 2.36
C LEU A 42 1.67 5.05 2.46
N SER A 43 2.30 4.00 1.94
CA SER A 43 1.83 2.63 2.11
C SER A 43 1.81 2.18 3.57
N THR A 44 2.86 2.49 4.35
CA THR A 44 2.87 2.25 5.80
C THR A 44 1.69 2.94 6.48
N LEU A 45 1.47 4.23 6.20
CA LEU A 45 0.36 4.98 6.80
C LEU A 45 -1.01 4.41 6.43
N ALA A 46 -1.19 3.95 5.18
CA ALA A 46 -2.44 3.32 4.76
C ALA A 46 -2.71 2.02 5.52
N LEU A 47 -1.68 1.19 5.70
CA LEU A 47 -1.78 -0.08 6.43
C LEU A 47 -2.01 0.16 7.93
N GLU A 48 -1.30 1.12 8.55
CA GLU A 48 -1.53 1.56 9.93
C GLU A 48 -2.95 2.11 10.15
N ALA A 49 -3.53 2.76 9.13
CA ALA A 49 -4.91 3.24 9.15
C ALA A 49 -5.95 2.12 8.92
N GLY A 50 -5.54 0.88 8.71
CA GLY A 50 -6.42 -0.28 8.59
C GLY A 50 -6.76 -0.72 7.16
N ALA A 51 -6.01 -0.27 6.14
CA ALA A 51 -6.14 -0.84 4.81
C ALA A 51 -5.77 -2.34 4.81
N GLN A 52 -6.51 -3.13 4.05
CA GLN A 52 -6.28 -4.57 3.88
C GLN A 52 -5.33 -4.88 2.73
N GLY A 53 -4.82 -3.87 2.03
CA GLY A 53 -3.82 -4.07 0.99
C GLY A 53 -3.28 -2.77 0.40
N ILE A 54 -2.26 -2.93 -0.42
CA ILE A 54 -1.69 -1.87 -1.25
C ILE A 54 -1.81 -2.30 -2.70
N THR A 55 -2.25 -1.40 -3.57
CA THR A 55 -2.33 -1.67 -5.01
C THR A 55 -1.36 -0.76 -5.76
N ILE A 56 -0.65 -1.32 -6.73
CA ILE A 56 0.15 -0.58 -7.70
C ILE A 56 -0.16 -1.02 -9.13
N HIS A 57 0.18 -0.16 -10.08
CA HIS A 57 0.19 -0.52 -11.50
C HIS A 57 1.53 -0.10 -12.11
N PRO A 58 2.55 -0.96 -12.11
CA PRO A 58 3.79 -0.67 -12.82
C PRO A 58 3.51 -0.59 -14.33
N ARG A 59 3.77 0.57 -14.94
CA ARG A 59 3.66 0.72 -16.39
C ARG A 59 5.02 0.51 -17.05
N PRO A 60 5.09 -0.04 -18.27
CA PRO A 60 6.36 -0.17 -19.01
C PRO A 60 7.11 1.16 -19.20
N ASP A 61 6.37 2.27 -19.33
CA ASP A 61 6.94 3.62 -19.48
C ASP A 61 7.35 4.28 -18.16
N GLN A 62 7.13 3.60 -17.02
CA GLN A 62 7.49 4.07 -15.67
C GLN A 62 6.98 5.47 -15.31
N ARG A 63 5.83 5.90 -15.88
CA ARG A 63 5.31 7.26 -15.65
C ARG A 63 4.88 7.56 -14.20
N HIS A 64 4.64 6.53 -13.38
CA HIS A 64 4.35 6.64 -11.94
C HIS A 64 5.21 5.68 -11.14
N ILE A 65 4.75 4.44 -10.97
CA ILE A 65 5.48 3.39 -10.27
C ILE A 65 6.66 2.97 -11.13
N ARG A 66 7.86 2.99 -10.53
CA ARG A 66 9.12 2.53 -11.13
C ARG A 66 9.45 1.14 -10.60
N MET A 67 10.42 0.47 -11.22
CA MET A 67 10.79 -0.91 -10.82
C MET A 67 11.20 -1.02 -9.35
N HIS A 68 11.95 -0.05 -8.81
CA HIS A 68 12.35 -0.08 -7.40
C HIS A 68 11.15 -0.01 -6.44
N ASP A 69 10.11 0.75 -6.78
CA ASP A 69 8.90 0.85 -5.96
C ASP A 69 8.24 -0.53 -5.78
N VAL A 70 8.27 -1.39 -6.81
CA VAL A 70 7.72 -2.74 -6.75
C VAL A 70 8.44 -3.59 -5.71
N PHE A 71 9.77 -3.57 -5.73
CA PHE A 71 10.59 -4.34 -4.78
C PHE A 71 10.46 -3.79 -3.36
N GLU A 72 10.52 -2.46 -3.20
CA GLU A 72 10.37 -1.82 -1.89
C GLU A 72 9.01 -2.12 -1.25
N LEU A 73 7.92 -2.07 -2.04
CA LEU A 73 6.58 -2.39 -1.56
C LEU A 73 6.42 -3.88 -1.27
N SER A 74 7.01 -4.76 -2.08
CA SER A 74 7.04 -6.21 -1.82
C SER A 74 7.75 -6.55 -0.51
N GLU A 75 8.89 -5.90 -0.21
CA GLU A 75 9.56 -6.09 1.07
C GLU A 75 8.77 -5.48 2.24
N LEU A 76 8.13 -4.32 2.03
CA LEU A 76 7.31 -3.67 3.05
C LEU A 76 6.09 -4.52 3.44
N THR A 77 5.40 -5.12 2.48
CA THR A 77 4.17 -5.88 2.72
C THR A 77 4.43 -7.21 3.46
N LYS A 78 5.66 -7.73 3.45
CA LYS A 78 6.06 -8.87 4.31
C LYS A 78 5.90 -8.60 5.81
N GLN A 79 5.93 -7.32 6.22
CA GLN A 79 5.70 -6.92 7.61
C GLN A 79 4.20 -6.92 7.98
N TRP A 80 3.33 -7.07 6.99
CA TRP A 80 1.87 -7.03 7.10
C TRP A 80 1.27 -8.31 6.49
N PRO A 81 1.46 -9.49 7.12
CA PRO A 81 1.05 -10.78 6.54
C PRO A 81 -0.45 -10.92 6.28
N GLN A 82 -1.27 -10.07 6.89
CA GLN A 82 -2.72 -9.97 6.69
C GLN A 82 -3.13 -9.07 5.51
N ALA A 83 -2.18 -8.32 4.92
CA ALA A 83 -2.44 -7.39 3.83
C ALA A 83 -2.10 -8.00 2.47
N GLU A 84 -2.94 -7.73 1.47
CA GLU A 84 -2.69 -8.13 0.08
C GLU A 84 -1.83 -7.09 -0.67
N PHE A 85 -1.03 -7.57 -1.61
CA PHE A 85 -0.19 -6.74 -2.49
C PHE A 85 -0.14 -7.30 -3.91
#